data_AF-A0A2E8UCP4-F1
#
_entry.id   AF-A0A2E8UCP4-F1
#
_cell.length_a   1.000
_cell.length_b   1.000
_cell.length_c   1.000
_cell.angle_alpha   90.00
_cell.angle_beta   90.00
_cell.angle_gamma   90.00
#
_symmetry.space_group_name_H-M   'P 1'
#
loop_
_entity.id
_entity.type
_entity.pdbx_description
1 polymer ?
#
loop_
_entity_poly.entity_id
_entity_poly.type
_entity_poly.pdbx_seq_one_letter_code
_entity_poly.pdbx_strand_id
1 'polypeptide(L)'
;MRIVTKHEIVYQLYPEVTGCRTKEDGTIIGYKGQSEVSIDQDAVNAEFVKQEYKNKRAGVGGTTDTIYPEIGEQLDSLYKDIVAGKVDATGEFAKAIKATKDKYPKP
;
A
#
# COMPACT_ATOMS: atom_id res chain seq x y z
N MET A 1 -3.38 -0.23 -7.90
CA MET A 1 -3.32 -0.28 -6.42
C MET A 1 -3.02 1.12 -5.92
N ARG A 2 -3.76 1.65 -4.94
CA ARG A 2 -3.49 2.99 -4.40
C ARG A 2 -2.21 2.93 -3.55
N ILE A 3 -1.24 3.77 -3.89
CA ILE A 3 0.00 3.93 -3.12
C ILE A 3 -0.37 4.59 -1.80
N VAL A 4 0.24 4.16 -0.69
CA VAL A 4 0.12 4.80 0.61
C VAL A 4 1.34 5.68 0.84
N THR A 5 1.12 6.94 1.14
CA THR A 5 2.15 7.93 1.50
C THR A 5 1.95 8.40 2.92
N LYS A 6 3.00 8.94 3.55
CA LYS A 6 2.87 9.54 4.89
C LYS A 6 1.88 10.72 4.91
N HIS A 7 1.76 11.46 3.80
CA HIS A 7 0.75 12.52 3.66
C HIS A 7 -0.67 11.95 3.68
N GLU A 8 -0.92 10.83 3.03
CA GLU A 8 -2.23 10.15 3.13
C GLU A 8 -2.53 9.64 4.53
N ILE A 9 -1.51 9.17 5.26
CA ILE A 9 -1.68 8.79 6.66
C ILE A 9 -2.04 10.00 7.52
N VAL A 10 -1.47 11.18 7.24
CA VAL A 10 -1.87 12.42 7.94
C VAL A 10 -3.36 12.70 7.74
N TYR A 11 -3.88 12.62 6.51
CA TYR A 11 -5.33 12.83 6.28
C TYR A 11 -6.22 11.75 6.92
N GLN A 12 -5.68 10.54 7.18
CA GLN A 12 -6.41 9.48 7.88
C GLN A 12 -6.47 9.70 9.39
N LEU A 13 -5.35 10.11 10.00
CA LEU A 13 -5.23 10.30 11.44
C LEU A 13 -5.78 11.66 11.89
N TYR A 14 -5.71 12.68 11.03
CA TYR A 14 -6.11 14.06 11.30
C TYR A 14 -7.13 14.52 10.25
N PRO A 15 -8.40 14.06 10.34
CA PRO A 15 -9.42 14.34 9.32
C PRO A 15 -9.78 15.83 9.20
N GLU A 16 -9.45 16.65 10.20
CA GLU A 16 -9.62 18.11 10.17
C GLU A 16 -8.57 18.83 9.31
N VAL A 17 -7.48 18.16 8.96
CA VAL A 17 -6.41 18.72 8.14
C VAL A 17 -6.87 18.80 6.69
N THR A 18 -6.83 20.01 6.12
CA THR A 18 -7.19 20.30 4.73
C THR A 18 -5.99 20.30 3.79
N GLY A 19 -4.77 20.35 4.32
CA GLY A 19 -3.52 20.29 3.56
C GLY A 19 -2.34 19.91 4.44
N CYS A 20 -1.30 19.30 3.89
CA CYS A 20 -0.06 19.04 4.60
C CYS A 20 1.16 19.23 3.71
N ARG A 21 2.32 19.54 4.29
CA ARG A 21 3.61 19.57 3.59
C ARG A 21 4.72 18.98 4.43
N THR A 22 5.76 18.48 3.77
CA THR A 22 7.03 18.12 4.43
C THR A 22 7.94 19.36 4.44
N LYS A 23 8.50 19.69 5.60
CA LYS A 23 9.54 20.72 5.77
C LYS A 23 10.90 20.21 5.28
N GLU A 24 11.86 21.12 5.16
CA GLU A 24 13.24 20.78 4.76
C GLU A 24 13.92 19.79 5.73
N ASP A 25 13.54 19.81 7.00
CA ASP A 25 14.01 18.88 8.03
C ASP A 25 13.34 17.49 7.96
N GLY A 26 12.43 17.27 7.01
CA GLY A 26 11.69 16.02 6.84
C GLY A 26 10.45 15.86 7.72
N THR A 27 10.15 16.83 8.60
CA THR A 27 8.94 16.80 9.43
C THR A 27 7.70 17.18 8.62
N ILE A 28 6.57 16.52 8.89
CA ILE A 28 5.31 16.83 8.24
C ILE A 28 4.49 17.78 9.12
N ILE A 29 3.99 18.87 8.55
CA ILE A 29 3.02 19.75 9.21
C ILE A 29 1.68 19.73 8.48
N GLY A 30 0.59 19.76 9.23
CA GLY A 30 -0.77 19.87 8.73
C GLY A 30 -1.27 21.30 8.76
N TYR A 31 -2.33 21.57 8.01
CA TYR A 31 -3.02 22.85 7.98
C TYR A 31 -4.53 22.62 8.05
N LYS A 32 -5.20 23.45 8.84
CA LYS A 32 -6.65 23.61 8.81
C LYS A 32 -6.96 25.03 8.36
N GLY A 33 -7.25 25.20 7.07
CA GLY A 33 -7.26 26.53 6.45
C GLY A 33 -5.87 27.18 6.51
N GLN A 34 -5.76 28.35 7.14
CA GLN A 34 -4.49 29.09 7.29
C GLN A 34 -3.72 28.76 8.59
N SER A 35 -4.29 27.94 9.47
CA SER A 35 -3.67 27.60 10.75
C SER A 35 -2.85 26.31 10.66
N GLU A 36 -1.63 26.34 11.18
CA GLU A 36 -0.80 25.14 11.32
C GLU A 36 -1.35 24.20 12.39
N VAL A 37 -1.31 22.91 12.09
CA VAL A 37 -1.66 21.81 12.99
C VAL A 37 -0.41 20.96 13.19
N SER A 38 -0.02 20.81 14.45
CA SER A 38 1.09 19.92 14.81
C SER A 38 0.69 18.46 14.56
N ILE A 39 1.58 17.71 13.92
CA ILE A 39 1.37 16.31 13.55
C ILE A 39 2.34 15.44 14.33
N ASP A 40 1.81 14.40 14.97
CA ASP A 40 2.61 13.36 15.62
C ASP A 40 3.27 12.49 14.54
N GLN A 41 4.57 12.69 14.35
CA GLN A 41 5.33 11.97 13.33
C GLN A 41 5.44 10.47 13.65
N ASP A 42 5.49 10.12 14.93
CA ASP A 42 5.62 8.73 15.35
C ASP A 42 4.32 7.97 15.11
N ALA A 43 3.17 8.60 15.39
CA ALA A 43 1.87 8.05 15.02
C ALA A 43 1.74 7.85 13.50
N VAL A 44 2.15 8.85 12.70
CA VAL A 44 2.15 8.75 11.23
C VAL A 44 3.08 7.65 10.74
N ASN A 45 4.28 7.54 11.30
CA ASN A 45 5.23 6.48 10.93
C ASN A 45 4.72 5.09 11.32
N ALA A 46 4.17 4.94 12.52
CA ALA A 46 3.61 3.68 12.99
C ALA A 46 2.45 3.21 12.11
N GLU A 47 1.55 4.11 11.73
CA GLU A 47 0.43 3.76 10.85
C GLU A 47 0.89 3.53 9.40
N PHE A 48 1.89 4.27 8.91
CA PHE A 48 2.52 4.00 7.63
C PHE A 48 3.11 2.58 7.57
N VAL A 49 3.84 2.14 8.60
CA VAL A 49 4.43 0.79 8.67
C VAL A 49 3.35 -0.29 8.59
N LYS A 50 2.19 -0.11 9.24
CA LYS A 50 1.06 -1.07 9.13
C LYS A 50 0.52 -1.19 7.71
N GLN A 51 0.70 -0.17 6.88
CA GLN A 51 0.14 -0.12 5.53
C GLN A 51 1.19 -0.24 4.43
N GLU A 52 2.48 -0.18 4.76
CA GLU A 52 3.61 -0.22 3.83
C GLU A 52 3.59 -1.46 2.93
N TYR A 53 3.07 -2.60 3.42
CA TYR A 53 2.91 -3.81 2.63
C TYR A 53 2.14 -3.55 1.33
N LYS A 54 1.20 -2.59 1.31
CA LYS A 54 0.44 -2.23 0.11
C LYS A 54 1.36 -1.72 -1.00
N ASN A 55 2.33 -0.89 -0.65
CA ASN A 55 3.31 -0.34 -1.57
C ASN A 55 4.26 -1.42 -2.09
N LYS A 56 4.75 -2.26 -1.16
CA LYS A 56 5.66 -3.36 -1.49
C LYS A 56 5.03 -4.37 -2.45
N ARG A 57 3.75 -4.70 -2.26
CA ARG A 57 3.00 -5.57 -3.18
C ARG A 57 2.74 -4.93 -4.55
N ALA A 58 2.81 -3.60 -4.66
CA ALA A 58 2.61 -2.85 -5.89
C ALA A 58 3.91 -2.50 -6.64
N GLY A 59 5.09 -2.84 -6.11
CA GLY A 59 6.37 -2.49 -6.75
C GLY A 59 6.84 -1.05 -6.56
N VAL A 60 6.21 -0.30 -5.64
CA VAL A 60 6.55 1.11 -5.42
C VAL A 60 7.89 1.21 -4.68
N GLY A 61 8.75 2.13 -5.12
CA GLY A 61 10.05 2.36 -4.47
C GLY A 61 11.15 1.38 -4.88
N GLY A 62 11.01 0.72 -6.04
CA GLY A 62 12.03 -0.18 -6.58
C GLY A 62 12.05 -1.57 -5.94
N THR A 63 10.96 -1.99 -5.30
CA THR A 63 10.83 -3.38 -4.83
C THR A 63 10.59 -4.30 -6.04
N THR A 64 11.66 -4.89 -6.57
CA THR A 64 11.64 -5.62 -7.85
C THR A 64 11.24 -7.08 -7.76
N ASP A 65 11.15 -7.67 -6.57
CA ASP A 65 11.34 -9.13 -6.51
C ASP A 65 10.03 -9.94 -6.48
N THR A 66 8.97 -9.50 -5.79
CA THR A 66 7.75 -10.32 -5.63
C THR A 66 6.50 -9.46 -5.47
N ILE A 67 6.16 -8.75 -6.54
CA ILE A 67 4.99 -7.86 -6.60
C ILE A 67 3.80 -8.61 -7.20
N TYR A 68 2.61 -8.01 -7.14
CA TYR A 68 1.50 -8.53 -7.93
C TYR A 68 1.83 -8.40 -9.43
N PRO A 69 1.59 -9.46 -10.24
CA PRO A 69 1.62 -9.36 -11.69
C PRO A 69 0.67 -8.26 -12.19
N GLU A 70 0.75 -7.89 -13.46
CA GLU A 70 -0.21 -6.94 -14.00
C GLU A 70 -1.65 -7.49 -13.89
N ILE A 71 -2.64 -6.60 -13.77
CA ILE A 71 -4.03 -7.05 -13.59
C ILE A 71 -4.51 -7.93 -14.75
N GLY A 72 -4.04 -7.67 -15.98
CA GLY A 72 -4.32 -8.51 -17.14
C GLY A 72 -3.79 -9.93 -16.99
N GLU A 73 -2.53 -10.08 -16.55
CA GLU A 73 -1.90 -11.38 -16.30
C GLU A 73 -2.59 -12.14 -15.15
N GLN A 74 -2.98 -11.42 -14.10
CA GLN A 74 -3.74 -12.00 -12.99
C GLN A 74 -5.08 -12.57 -13.47
N LEU A 75 -5.83 -11.80 -14.27
CA LEU A 75 -7.13 -12.23 -14.79
C LEU A 75 -6.98 -13.37 -15.81
N ASP A 76 -5.94 -13.34 -16.65
CA ASP A 76 -5.64 -14.43 -17.58
C ASP A 76 -5.28 -15.73 -16.84
N SER A 77 -4.44 -15.66 -15.81
CA SER A 77 -4.12 -16.80 -14.96
C SER A 77 -5.35 -17.36 -14.27
N LEU A 78 -6.23 -16.49 -13.76
CA LEU A 78 -7.48 -16.91 -13.13
C LEU A 78 -8.40 -17.60 -14.14
N TYR A 79 -8.51 -17.07 -15.36
CA TYR A 79 -9.31 -17.69 -16.42
C TYR A 79 -8.79 -19.09 -16.78
N LYS A 80 -7.48 -19.26 -16.91
CA LYS A 80 -6.84 -20.57 -17.13
C LYS A 80 -7.15 -21.56 -16.00
N ASP A 81 -7.10 -21.10 -14.76
CA ASP A 81 -7.46 -21.92 -13.59
C ASP A 81 -8.95 -22.29 -13.60
N ILE A 82 -9.85 -21.39 -14.00
CA ILE A 82 -11.28 -21.68 -14.16
C ILE A 82 -11.51 -22.78 -15.21
N VAL A 83 -10.92 -22.64 -16.40
CA VAL A 83 -11.04 -23.63 -17.49
C VAL A 83 -10.46 -24.99 -17.07
N ALA A 84 -9.39 -24.99 -16.27
CA ALA A 84 -8.77 -26.20 -15.74
C ALA A 84 -9.49 -26.80 -14.53
N GLY A 85 -10.53 -26.15 -13.99
CA GLY A 85 -11.20 -26.58 -12.75
C GLY A 85 -10.36 -26.43 -11.48
N LYS A 86 -9.38 -25.52 -11.48
CA LYS A 86 -8.40 -25.28 -10.40
C LYS A 86 -8.59 -23.93 -9.71
N VAL A 87 -9.83 -23.54 -9.42
CA VAL A 87 -10.14 -22.29 -8.69
C VAL A 87 -9.97 -22.47 -7.17
N ASP A 88 -8.86 -23.09 -6.79
CA ASP A 88 -8.47 -23.39 -5.42
C ASP A 88 -6.99 -22.99 -5.18
N ALA A 89 -6.45 -23.33 -4.00
CA ALA A 89 -5.08 -22.97 -3.63
C ALA A 89 -3.99 -23.59 -4.51
N THR A 90 -4.32 -24.56 -5.38
CA THR A 90 -3.40 -25.24 -6.29
C THR A 90 -3.29 -24.56 -7.65
N GLY A 91 -4.22 -23.65 -7.98
CA GLY A 91 -4.20 -22.84 -9.20
C GLY A 91 -3.03 -21.85 -9.23
N GLU A 92 -2.57 -21.52 -10.44
CA GLU A 92 -1.44 -20.60 -10.63
C GLU A 92 -1.75 -19.18 -10.16
N PHE A 93 -3.01 -18.74 -10.34
CA PHE A 93 -3.47 -17.46 -9.81
C PHE A 93 -3.33 -17.43 -8.29
N ALA A 94 -3.80 -18.48 -7.60
CA ALA A 94 -3.74 -18.54 -6.14
C ALA A 94 -2.29 -18.57 -5.63
N LYS A 95 -1.39 -19.31 -6.28
CA LYS A 95 0.04 -19.36 -5.94
C LYS A 95 0.72 -18.00 -6.11
N ALA A 96 0.48 -17.31 -7.23
CA ALA A 96 1.07 -15.99 -7.48
C ALA A 96 0.62 -14.97 -6.43
N ILE A 97 -0.68 -14.92 -6.12
CA ILE A 97 -1.21 -14.04 -5.07
C ILE A 97 -0.63 -14.39 -3.70
N LYS A 98 -0.48 -15.69 -3.39
CA LYS A 98 0.10 -16.15 -2.14
C LYS A 98 1.55 -15.73 -2.00
N ALA A 99 2.38 -15.90 -3.03
CA ALA A 99 3.80 -15.52 -3.01
C ALA A 99 3.99 -14.03 -2.63
N THR A 100 3.23 -13.14 -3.25
CA THR A 100 3.25 -11.70 -2.93
C THR A 100 2.79 -11.41 -1.50
N LYS A 101 1.77 -12.11 -1.01
CA LYS A 101 1.24 -11.93 0.36
C LYS A 101 2.15 -12.49 1.44
N ASP A 102 2.80 -13.62 1.17
CA ASP A 102 3.77 -14.24 2.08
C ASP A 102 5.04 -13.39 2.20
N LYS A 103 5.53 -12.85 1.06
CA LYS A 103 6.71 -11.98 1.05
C LYS A 103 6.47 -10.67 1.79
N TYR A 104 5.29 -10.09 1.62
CA TYR A 104 4.88 -8.82 2.22
C TYR A 104 3.61 -9.02 3.04
N PRO A 105 3.71 -9.64 4.23
CA PRO A 105 2.55 -9.92 5.07
C PRO A 105 1.90 -8.61 5.52
N LYS A 106 0.59 -8.67 5.74
CA LYS A 106 -0.11 -7.59 6.44
C LYS A 106 0.23 -7.75 7.93
N PRO A 107 0.75 -6.72 8.60
CA PRO A 107 0.99 -6.73 10.04
C PRO A 107 -0.28 -6.98 10.85
#